data_AF-A0A2T4TAM7-F1
#
_entry.id   AF-A0A2T4TAM7-F1
#
_cell.length_a   1.000
_cell.length_b   1.000
_cell.length_c   1.000
_cell.angle_alpha   90.00
_cell.angle_beta   90.00
_cell.angle_gamma   90.00
#
_symmetry.space_group_name_H-M   'P 1'
#
loop_
_entity.id
_entity.type
_entity.pdbx_description
1 polymer ?
#
loop_
_entity_poly.entity_id
_entity_poly.type
_entity_poly.pdbx_seq_one_letter_code
_entity_poly.pdbx_strand_id
1 'polypeptide(L)'
;MKKLFSKSFFLLMISLFTDIATVSAATSIGSTDYSSGYGGLSEMTAWVLGLAKGLGLLIYALAAILSLYSATAIYIKINAGEEGFLKSVYILIGSVLFLIFSTMFMPSFFGFEPLHVNGL
;
A
#
# COMPACT_ATOMS: atom_id res chain seq x y z
N MET A 1 -20.45 21.19 11.22
CA MET A 1 -19.34 20.30 10.80
C MET A 1 -19.40 18.86 11.38
N LYS A 2 -20.33 18.51 12.29
CA LYS A 2 -20.42 17.16 12.88
C LYS A 2 -21.01 16.05 11.96
N LYS A 3 -21.53 16.39 10.77
CA LYS A 3 -22.18 15.42 9.86
C LYS A 3 -21.20 14.66 8.96
N LEU A 4 -19.92 15.05 8.92
CA LEU A 4 -18.94 14.47 8.01
C LEU A 4 -18.51 13.05 8.41
N PHE A 5 -18.75 12.62 9.66
CA PHE A 5 -18.42 11.27 10.15
C PHE A 5 -19.69 10.44 10.43
N SER A 6 -20.69 10.55 9.55
CA SER A 6 -21.90 9.72 9.58
C SER A 6 -21.62 8.31 9.07
N LYS A 7 -22.38 7.30 9.51
CA LYS A 7 -22.35 5.93 8.94
C LYS A 7 -22.49 5.95 7.41
N SER A 8 -23.28 6.88 6.87
CA SER A 8 -23.45 7.07 5.43
C SER A 8 -22.18 7.57 4.73
N PHE A 9 -21.36 8.40 5.39
CA PHE A 9 -20.07 8.84 4.85
C PHE A 9 -19.07 7.68 4.81
N PHE A 10 -19.05 6.84 5.86
CA PHE A 10 -18.20 5.65 5.89
C PHE A 10 -18.58 4.62 4.82
N LEU A 11 -19.88 4.39 4.59
CA LEU A 11 -20.37 3.52 3.51
C LEU A 11 -20.03 4.06 2.12
N LEU A 12 -20.09 5.38 1.93
CA LEU A 12 -19.77 6.03 0.67
C LEU A 12 -18.27 5.95 0.37
N MET A 13 -17.41 6.08 1.39
CA MET A 13 -15.97 5.86 1.26
C MET A 13 -15.63 4.40 0.93
N ILE A 14 -16.31 3.43 1.54
CA ILE A 14 -16.15 2.01 1.21
C ILE A 14 -16.54 1.73 -0.24
N SER A 15 -17.67 2.27 -0.72
CA SER A 15 -18.10 2.12 -2.11
C SER A 15 -17.09 2.71 -3.09
N LEU A 16 -16.58 3.91 -2.82
CA LEU A 16 -15.54 4.51 -3.66
C LEU A 16 -14.26 3.66 -3.71
N PHE A 17 -13.86 3.09 -2.58
CA PHE A 17 -12.69 2.20 -2.51
C PHE A 17 -12.90 0.91 -3.29
N THR A 18 -14.10 0.31 -3.26
CA THR A 18 -14.40 -0.90 -4.04
C THR A 18 -14.44 -0.63 -5.53
N ASP A 19 -14.95 0.52 -5.95
CA ASP A 19 -15.02 0.89 -7.37
C ASP A 19 -13.61 1.16 -7.94
N ILE A 20 -12.72 1.78 -7.16
CA ILE A 20 -11.31 1.96 -7.56
C ILE A 20 -10.57 0.63 -7.65
N ALA A 21 -10.85 -0.31 -6.73
CA ALA A 21 -10.22 -1.63 -6.73
C ALA A 21 -10.62 -2.46 -7.96
N THR A 22 -11.88 -2.40 -8.40
CA THR A 22 -12.37 -3.20 -9.54
C THR A 22 -11.80 -2.73 -10.88
N VAL A 23 -11.58 -1.42 -11.08
CA VAL A 23 -10.95 -0.89 -12.31
C VAL A 23 -9.50 -1.37 -12.44
N SER A 24 -8.77 -1.52 -11.33
CA SER A 24 -7.39 -2.01 -11.34
C SER A 24 -7.24 -3.51 -11.64
N ALA A 25 -8.31 -4.29 -11.48
CA ALA A 25 -8.30 -5.74 -11.67
C ALA A 25 -8.61 -6.18 -13.12
N ALA A 26 -8.94 -5.26 -14.03
CA ALA A 26 -9.35 -5.56 -15.41
C ALA A 26 -8.17 -5.75 -16.39
N THR A 27 -7.00 -6.17 -15.92
CA THR A 27 -5.91 -6.66 -16.78
C THR A 27 -5.94 -8.18 -16.74
N SER A 28 -5.90 -8.87 -17.88
CA SER A 28 -5.96 -10.33 -17.96
C SER A 28 -4.94 -10.96 -17.01
N ILE A 29 -5.39 -11.47 -15.87
CA ILE A 29 -4.52 -12.11 -14.88
C ILE A 29 -4.11 -13.47 -15.47
N GLY A 30 -2.88 -13.54 -16.01
CA GLY A 30 -2.22 -14.80 -16.35
C GLY A 30 -2.48 -15.39 -17.74
N SER A 31 -3.08 -14.66 -18.70
CA SER A 31 -3.06 -15.12 -20.10
C SER A 31 -1.77 -14.69 -20.76
N THR A 32 -0.92 -15.66 -21.07
CA THR A 32 0.32 -15.40 -21.80
C THR A 32 0.24 -15.96 -23.20
N ASP A 33 0.49 -15.11 -24.19
CA ASP A 33 0.66 -15.54 -25.57
C ASP A 33 2.12 -15.99 -25.81
N TYR A 34 2.34 -17.30 -25.81
CA TYR A 34 3.64 -17.91 -26.10
C TYR A 34 3.91 -18.02 -27.61
N SER A 35 3.00 -17.59 -28.48
CA SER A 35 3.12 -17.77 -29.94
C SER A 35 4.29 -17.00 -30.56
N SER A 36 4.83 -16.01 -29.85
CA SER A 36 5.87 -15.08 -30.31
C SER A 36 7.30 -15.44 -29.85
N GLY A 37 7.51 -16.65 -29.31
CA GLY A 37 8.85 -17.14 -28.96
C GLY A 37 9.54 -16.32 -27.85
N TYR A 38 10.75 -15.80 -28.11
CA TYR A 38 11.51 -14.96 -27.15
C TYR A 38 10.73 -13.70 -26.71
N GLY A 39 9.87 -13.16 -27.58
CA GLY A 39 9.03 -12.00 -27.27
C GLY A 39 8.07 -12.24 -26.11
N GLY A 40 7.37 -13.39 -26.11
CA GLY A 40 6.44 -13.76 -25.03
C GLY A 40 7.14 -13.95 -23.67
N LEU A 41 8.37 -14.46 -23.67
CA LEU A 41 9.15 -14.65 -22.43
C LEU A 41 9.57 -13.31 -21.78
N SER A 42 9.98 -12.34 -22.61
CA SER A 42 10.27 -10.99 -22.14
C SER A 42 9.01 -10.31 -21.57
N GLU A 43 7.87 -10.51 -22.22
CA GLU A 43 6.60 -9.92 -21.81
C GLU A 43 6.08 -10.50 -20.47
N MET A 44 6.24 -11.80 -20.24
CA MET A 44 5.95 -12.41 -18.93
C MET A 44 6.80 -11.84 -17.80
N THR A 45 8.09 -11.66 -18.06
CA THR A 45 9.02 -11.12 -17.06
C THR A 45 8.63 -9.69 -16.71
N ALA A 46 8.27 -8.87 -17.72
CA ALA A 46 7.76 -7.51 -17.51
C ALA A 46 6.43 -7.49 -16.74
N TRP A 47 5.52 -8.43 -17.02
CA TRP A 47 4.24 -8.54 -16.32
C TRP A 47 4.40 -8.90 -14.85
N VAL A 48 5.21 -9.91 -14.53
CA VAL A 48 5.53 -10.28 -13.13
C VAL A 48 6.21 -9.14 -12.39
N LEU A 49 7.11 -8.42 -13.06
CA LEU A 49 7.75 -7.23 -12.48
C LEU A 49 6.75 -6.10 -12.21
N GLY A 50 5.77 -5.93 -13.08
CA GLY A 50 4.64 -5.01 -12.89
C GLY A 50 3.80 -5.37 -11.65
N LEU A 51 3.50 -6.65 -11.45
CA LEU A 51 2.82 -7.12 -10.24
C LEU A 51 3.66 -6.87 -8.97
N ALA A 52 4.95 -7.16 -9.00
CA ALA A 52 5.85 -6.91 -7.87
C ALA A 52 5.88 -5.42 -7.48
N LYS A 53 5.96 -4.52 -8.47
CA LYS A 53 5.85 -3.06 -8.25
C LYS A 53 4.49 -2.66 -7.67
N GLY A 54 3.40 -3.22 -8.20
CA GLY A 54 2.05 -2.96 -7.72
C GLY A 54 1.85 -3.37 -6.26
N LEU A 55 2.36 -4.56 -5.88
CA LEU A 55 2.36 -5.02 -4.49
C LEU A 55 3.19 -4.10 -3.58
N GLY A 56 4.29 -3.56 -4.08
CA GLY A 56 5.11 -2.59 -3.34
C GLY A 56 4.37 -1.30 -3.04
N LEU A 57 3.67 -0.76 -4.03
CA LEU A 57 2.85 0.43 -3.83
C LEU A 57 1.70 0.19 -2.83
N LEU A 58 1.08 -0.99 -2.86
CA LEU A 58 0.04 -1.37 -1.91
C LEU A 58 0.59 -1.45 -0.48
N ILE A 59 1.75 -2.10 -0.31
CA ILE A 59 2.45 -2.20 0.98
C ILE A 59 2.81 -0.81 1.51
N TYR A 60 3.36 0.06 0.65
CA TYR A 60 3.67 1.45 1.00
C TYR A 60 2.44 2.22 1.49
N ALA A 61 1.32 2.11 0.77
CA ALA A 61 0.07 2.78 1.15
C ALA A 61 -0.49 2.28 2.49
N LEU A 62 -0.50 0.96 2.72
CA LEU A 62 -0.95 0.38 3.99
C LEU A 62 -0.04 0.79 5.16
N ALA A 63 1.29 0.81 4.95
CA ALA A 63 2.25 1.23 5.95
C ALA A 63 2.07 2.71 6.33
N ALA A 64 1.81 3.57 5.36
CA ALA A 64 1.53 4.99 5.60
C ALA A 64 0.25 5.20 6.42
N ILE A 65 -0.84 4.51 6.09
CA ILE A 65 -2.10 4.57 6.85
C ILE A 65 -1.90 4.07 8.28
N LEU A 66 -1.17 2.97 8.47
CA LEU A 66 -0.88 2.41 9.78
C LEU A 66 -0.01 3.35 10.63
N SER A 67 0.97 4.01 10.03
CA SER A 67 1.80 5.02 10.67
C SER A 67 0.94 6.20 11.18
N LEU A 68 0.06 6.73 10.32
CA LEU A 68 -0.84 7.83 10.69
C LEU A 68 -1.82 7.44 11.82
N TYR A 69 -2.38 6.23 11.75
CA TYR A 69 -3.25 5.69 12.78
C TYR A 69 -2.52 5.56 14.12
N SER A 70 -1.32 4.97 14.11
CA SER A 70 -0.53 4.75 15.32
C SER A 70 -0.08 6.06 15.97
N ALA A 71 0.35 7.05 15.19
CA ALA A 71 0.72 8.38 15.67
C ALA A 71 -0.45 9.08 16.35
N THR A 72 -1.64 9.04 15.74
CA THR A 72 -2.86 9.61 16.32
C THR A 72 -3.28 8.87 17.60
N ALA A 73 -3.18 7.54 17.61
CA ALA A 73 -3.49 6.73 18.77
C ALA A 73 -2.54 7.01 19.95
N ILE A 74 -1.25 7.25 19.70
CA ILE A 74 -0.28 7.65 20.75
C ILE A 74 -0.69 8.98 21.36
N TYR A 75 -1.01 9.98 20.52
CA TYR A 75 -1.44 11.29 21.00
C TYR A 75 -2.66 11.20 21.92
N ILE A 76 -3.69 10.45 21.52
CA ILE A 76 -4.91 10.30 22.32
C ILE A 76 -4.60 9.59 23.65
N LYS A 77 -3.87 8.47 23.60
CA LYS A 77 -3.61 7.64 24.79
C LYS A 77 -2.73 8.32 25.83
N ILE A 78 -1.71 9.08 25.40
CA ILE A 78 -0.85 9.82 26.32
C ILE A 78 -1.63 10.94 27.02
N ASN A 79 -2.50 11.65 26.28
CA ASN A 79 -3.32 12.71 26.88
C ASN A 79 -4.45 12.16 27.78
N ALA A 80 -4.93 10.95 27.52
CA ALA A 80 -5.93 10.29 28.35
C ALA A 80 -5.35 9.59 29.60
N GLY A 81 -4.02 9.51 29.72
CA GLY A 81 -3.36 8.78 30.80
C GLY A 81 -3.62 7.26 30.76
N GLU A 82 -4.02 6.72 29.61
CA GLU A 82 -4.33 5.30 29.46
C GLU A 82 -3.05 4.43 29.42
N GLU A 83 -3.04 3.36 30.21
CA GLU A 83 -2.05 2.30 30.08
C GLU A 83 -2.29 1.53 28.76
N GLY A 84 -1.36 1.67 27.81
CA GLY A 84 -1.49 1.05 26.48
C GLY A 84 -0.95 1.86 25.32
N PHE A 85 -0.30 3.01 25.57
CA PHE A 85 0.36 3.80 24.53
C PHE A 85 1.55 3.04 23.90
N LEU A 86 2.25 2.19 24.67
CA LEU A 86 3.40 1.41 24.19
C LEU A 86 3.02 0.49 23.01
N LYS A 87 1.82 -0.11 23.04
CA LYS A 87 1.33 -0.92 21.92
C LYS A 87 1.25 -0.11 20.63
N SER A 88 0.77 1.13 20.73
CA SER A 88 0.70 2.04 19.58
C SER A 88 2.10 2.46 19.12
N VAL A 89 3.09 2.59 20.03
CA VAL A 89 4.50 2.84 19.69
C VAL A 89 5.11 1.66 18.92
N TYR A 90 4.89 0.42 19.35
CA TYR A 90 5.40 -0.76 18.62
C TYR A 90 4.83 -0.86 17.21
N ILE A 91 3.55 -0.53 17.04
CA ILE A 91 2.90 -0.47 15.71
C ILE A 91 3.52 0.64 14.86
N LEU A 92 3.81 1.81 15.44
CA LEU A 92 4.48 2.90 14.74
C LEU A 92 5.85 2.47 14.22
N ILE A 93 6.68 1.87 15.07
CA ILE A 93 8.01 1.38 14.69
C ILE A 93 7.90 0.36 13.55
N GLY A 94 6.99 -0.61 13.67
CA GLY A 94 6.76 -1.60 12.62
C GLY A 94 6.33 -0.96 11.30
N SER A 95 5.41 0.01 11.33
CA SER A 95 4.93 0.70 10.13
C SER A 95 6.03 1.51 9.41
N VAL A 96 6.92 2.16 10.16
CA VAL A 96 8.03 2.94 9.60
C VAL A 96 9.09 2.02 8.98
N LEU A 97 9.40 0.89 9.62
CA LEU A 97 10.28 -0.12 9.03
C LEU A 97 9.69 -0.69 7.74
N PHE A 98 8.38 -0.90 7.70
CA PHE A 98 7.69 -1.40 6.50
C PHE A 98 7.70 -0.38 5.35
N LEU A 99 7.63 0.93 5.65
CA LEU A 99 7.83 1.99 4.65
C LEU A 99 9.23 1.91 4.03
N ILE A 100 10.29 1.80 4.84
CA ILE A 100 11.68 1.68 4.36
C ILE A 100 11.86 0.40 3.53
N PHE A 101 11.28 -0.71 3.99
CA PHE A 101 11.29 -1.97 3.27
C PHE A 101 10.67 -1.83 1.87
N SER A 102 9.52 -1.18 1.80
CA SER A 102 8.81 -0.95 0.54
C SER A 102 9.56 -0.04 -0.43
N THR A 103 10.24 0.98 0.08
CA THR A 103 10.88 2.00 -0.77
C THR A 103 12.26 1.60 -1.25
N MET A 104 13.04 0.87 -0.44
CA MET A 104 14.45 0.60 -0.74
C MET A 104 14.74 -0.88 -0.99
N PHE A 105 14.18 -1.76 -0.17
CA PHE A 105 14.53 -3.19 -0.22
C PHE A 105 13.72 -3.95 -1.27
N MET A 106 12.41 -3.70 -1.35
CA MET A 106 11.57 -4.35 -2.35
C MET A 106 12.04 -4.07 -3.78
N PRO A 107 12.37 -2.82 -4.17
CA PRO A 107 12.90 -2.53 -5.50
C PRO A 107 14.23 -3.23 -5.79
N SER A 108 15.10 -3.30 -4.79
CA SER A 108 16.41 -3.95 -4.88
C SER A 108 16.32 -5.45 -5.15
N PHE A 109 15.33 -6.15 -4.58
CA PHE A 109 15.14 -7.61 -4.83
C PHE A 109 14.83 -7.94 -6.29
N PHE A 110 14.19 -7.02 -7.00
CA PHE A 110 13.69 -7.22 -8.35
C PHE A 110 14.45 -6.36 -9.38
N GLY A 111 15.51 -5.66 -8.96
CA GLY A 111 16.37 -4.86 -9.82
C GLY A 111 15.70 -3.62 -10.42
N PHE A 112 14.62 -3.09 -9.82
CA PHE A 112 14.02 -1.83 -10.23
C PHE A 112 14.44 -0.68 -9.32
N GLU A 113 14.40 0.55 -9.86
CA GLU A 113 14.77 1.73 -9.11
C GLU A 113 13.85 1.91 -7.89
N PRO A 114 14.42 2.35 -6.74
CA PRO A 114 13.64 2.79 -5.59
C PRO A 114 12.55 3.77 -6.01
N LEU A 115 11.40 3.72 -5.33
CA LEU A 115 10.33 4.71 -5.54
C LEU A 115 10.91 6.11 -5.26
N HIS A 116 11.27 6.82 -6.32
CA HIS A 116 11.83 8.16 -6.24
C HIS A 116 10.69 9.12 -5.90
N VAL A 117 10.85 9.92 -4.86
CA VAL A 117 9.89 10.97 -4.46
C VAL A 117 9.96 12.18 -5.41
N ASN A 118 10.14 11.93 -6.71
CA ASN A 118 10.25 12.93 -7.78
C ASN A 118 9.41 12.46 -9.00
N GLY A 119 8.12 12.24 -8.74
CA GLY A 119 7.09 11.98 -9.76
C GLY A 119 5.87 12.91 -9.61
N LEU A 120 6.05 14.02 -8.89
CA LEU A 120 5.44 15.31 -9.22
C LEU A 120 6.44 16.07 -10.09
#